data_AF-A0A229FYE8-F1
#
_entry.id   AF-A0A229FYE8-F1
#
_cell.length_a   1.000
_cell.length_b   1.000
_cell.length_c   1.000
_cell.angle_alpha   90.00
_cell.angle_beta   90.00
_cell.angle_gamma   90.00
#
_symmetry.space_group_name_H-M   'P 1'
#
loop_
_entity.id
_entity.type
_entity.pdbx_description
1 polymer ?
#
loop_
_entity_poly.entity_id
_entity_poly.type
_entity_poly.pdbx_seq_one_letter_code
_entity_poly.pdbx_strand_id
1 'polypeptide(L)'
;KLPIDEGSKRSCTNPYGQRKLVVEHILEDLAVSDSDWNLITLRYFNPVGAHSSGQIGEDPNDIPNNLMPYISQVAVGKLSQLNIFGNDYATIDGTGVRDFIHVTDLAQGHVAALNYLEQPNSALGFLPINLGTGTGTSVLELVTAFSEVSGQKIPYQFADRRAGD
;
A
#
# COMPACT_ATOMS: atom_id res chain seq x y z
N LYS A 1 -15.03 2.64 -1.51
CA LYS A 1 -15.33 1.25 -1.11
C LYS A 1 -14.36 0.36 -1.85
N LEU A 2 -13.72 -0.58 -1.17
CA LEU A 2 -12.97 -1.66 -1.83
C LEU A 2 -13.98 -2.71 -2.34
N PRO A 3 -13.67 -3.45 -3.43
CA PRO A 3 -12.50 -3.29 -4.27
C PRO A 3 -12.60 -2.05 -5.18
N ILE A 4 -11.44 -1.45 -5.51
CA ILE A 4 -11.32 -0.37 -6.51
C ILE A 4 -10.64 -0.99 -7.72
N ASP A 5 -11.31 -0.99 -8.86
CA ASP A 5 -10.74 -1.44 -10.14
C ASP A 5 -9.98 -0.33 -10.87
N GLU A 6 -9.17 -0.71 -11.86
CA GLU A 6 -8.31 0.18 -12.62
C GLU A 6 -9.06 1.19 -13.51
N GLY A 7 -10.33 0.91 -13.83
CA GLY A 7 -11.24 1.79 -14.56
C GLY A 7 -11.91 2.85 -13.67
N SER A 8 -11.72 2.79 -12.36
CA SER A 8 -12.22 3.78 -11.42
C SER A 8 -11.66 5.18 -11.71
N LYS A 9 -12.49 6.21 -11.52
CA LYS A 9 -12.08 7.61 -11.73
C LYS A 9 -10.91 7.98 -10.80
N ARG A 10 -9.80 8.40 -11.38
CA ARG A 10 -8.62 8.86 -10.65
C ARG A 10 -8.83 10.26 -10.08
N SER A 11 -8.51 10.41 -8.80
CA SER A 11 -8.43 11.69 -8.09
C SER A 11 -7.53 11.54 -6.87
N CYS A 12 -7.07 12.65 -6.30
CA CYS A 12 -6.24 12.64 -5.10
C CYS A 12 -6.58 13.82 -4.18
N THR A 13 -6.36 13.63 -2.89
CA THR A 13 -6.66 14.62 -1.84
C THR A 13 -5.41 15.31 -1.30
N ASN A 14 -4.23 14.90 -1.75
CA ASN A 14 -2.95 15.40 -1.24
C ASN A 14 -1.88 15.53 -2.36
N PRO A 15 -0.84 16.35 -2.13
CA PRO A 15 0.23 16.56 -3.12
C PRO A 15 1.04 15.30 -3.47
N TYR A 16 1.12 14.31 -2.57
CA TYR A 16 1.79 13.05 -2.86
C TYR A 16 1.05 12.27 -3.96
N GLY A 17 -0.28 12.12 -3.82
CA GLY A 17 -1.13 11.50 -4.83
C GLY A 17 -1.16 12.30 -6.13
N GLN A 18 -1.18 13.63 -6.05
CA GLN A 18 -1.17 14.49 -7.24
C GLN A 18 0.06 14.26 -8.12
N ARG A 19 1.24 14.10 -7.50
CA ARG A 19 2.47 13.80 -8.25
C ARG A 19 2.39 12.47 -8.98
N LYS A 20 1.82 11.44 -8.35
CA LYS A 20 1.63 10.13 -8.99
C LYS A 20 0.64 10.19 -10.15
N LEU A 21 -0.46 10.92 -9.97
CA LEU A 21 -1.47 11.11 -11.02
C LEU A 21 -0.89 11.85 -12.24
N VAL A 22 -0.09 12.90 -12.01
CA VAL A 22 0.60 13.62 -13.11
C VAL A 22 1.55 12.71 -13.87
N VAL A 23 2.33 11.88 -13.17
CA VAL A 23 3.23 10.92 -13.83
C VAL A 23 2.45 9.92 -14.68
N GLU A 24 1.32 9.40 -14.18
CA GLU A 24 0.48 8.50 -14.99
C GLU A 24 -0.02 9.18 -16.28
N HIS A 25 -0.49 10.42 -16.20
CA HIS A 25 -0.93 11.14 -17.40
C HIS A 25 0.19 11.36 -18.41
N ILE A 26 1.41 11.68 -17.94
CA ILE A 26 2.57 11.81 -18.82
C ILE A 26 2.87 10.47 -19.52
N LEU A 27 2.79 9.35 -18.83
CA LEU A 27 3.02 8.02 -19.40
C LEU A 27 1.91 7.61 -20.38
N GLU A 28 0.66 7.97 -20.11
CA GLU A 28 -0.46 7.80 -21.05
C GLU A 28 -0.23 8.57 -22.35
N ASP A 29 0.10 9.86 -22.24
CA ASP A 29 0.37 10.71 -23.40
C ASP A 29 1.59 10.21 -24.20
N LEU A 30 2.61 9.68 -23.51
CA LEU A 30 3.78 9.08 -24.15
C LEU A 30 3.39 7.87 -25.01
N ALA A 31 2.61 6.92 -24.46
CA ALA A 31 2.15 5.74 -25.20
C ALA A 31 1.22 6.09 -26.37
N VAL A 32 0.49 7.20 -26.29
CA VAL A 32 -0.32 7.71 -27.42
C VAL A 32 0.57 8.32 -28.50
N SER A 33 1.65 9.00 -28.11
CA SER A 33 2.54 9.68 -29.05
C SER A 33 3.41 8.75 -29.88
N ASP A 34 3.74 7.57 -29.35
CA ASP A 34 4.63 6.60 -29.97
C ASP A 34 4.25 5.18 -29.55
N SER A 35 3.80 4.38 -30.53
CA SER A 35 3.29 3.02 -30.33
C SER A 35 4.37 2.00 -30.00
N ASP A 36 5.65 2.35 -30.10
CA ASP A 36 6.75 1.47 -29.69
C ASP A 36 6.88 1.40 -28.15
N TRP A 37 6.25 2.33 -27.42
CA TRP A 37 6.24 2.30 -25.97
C TRP A 37 5.23 1.30 -25.41
N ASN A 38 5.73 0.40 -24.55
CA ASN A 38 4.94 -0.47 -23.71
C ASN A 38 5.22 -0.16 -22.24
N LEU A 39 4.19 0.33 -21.54
CA LEU A 39 4.28 0.92 -20.20
C LEU A 39 3.29 0.22 -19.29
N ILE A 40 3.80 -0.43 -18.23
CA ILE A 40 2.97 -0.93 -17.15
C ILE A 40 3.15 -0.01 -15.94
N THR A 41 2.04 0.58 -15.46
CA THR A 41 2.04 1.30 -14.20
C THR A 41 1.44 0.43 -13.11
N LEU A 42 2.24 0.11 -12.10
CA LEU A 42 1.81 -0.69 -10.96
C LEU A 42 1.32 0.23 -9.83
N ARG A 43 0.03 0.18 -9.52
CA ARG A 43 -0.63 0.94 -8.45
C ARG A 43 -0.65 0.12 -7.18
N TYR A 44 0.29 0.38 -6.29
CA TYR A 44 0.40 -0.38 -5.04
C TYR A 44 -0.68 0.05 -4.05
N PHE A 45 -1.20 -0.93 -3.31
CA PHE A 45 -1.96 -0.68 -2.10
C PHE A 45 -1.00 -0.48 -0.91
N ASN A 46 -1.18 -1.18 0.22
CA ASN A 46 -0.39 -0.93 1.43
C ASN A 46 0.63 -2.06 1.63
N PRO A 47 1.89 -1.90 1.17
CA PRO A 47 2.91 -2.93 1.38
C PRO A 47 3.25 -3.08 2.86
N VAL A 48 3.34 -4.33 3.31
CA VAL A 48 3.74 -4.70 4.68
C VAL A 48 4.61 -5.96 4.66
N GLY A 49 5.21 -6.28 5.81
CA GLY A 49 6.03 -7.47 5.98
C GLY A 49 7.51 -7.22 5.67
N ALA A 50 8.26 -8.31 5.53
CA ALA A 50 9.70 -8.30 5.36
C ALA A 50 10.13 -9.56 4.60
N HIS A 51 11.39 -9.64 4.16
CA HIS A 51 11.89 -10.87 3.57
C HIS A 51 11.93 -11.99 4.62
N SER A 52 11.53 -13.22 4.24
CA SER A 52 11.38 -14.36 5.16
C SER A 52 12.66 -14.74 5.90
N SER A 53 13.83 -14.37 5.39
CA SER A 53 15.12 -14.51 6.09
C SER A 53 15.21 -13.71 7.39
N GLY A 54 14.39 -12.67 7.57
CA GLY A 54 14.49 -11.71 8.67
C GLY A 54 15.67 -10.72 8.57
N GLN A 55 16.47 -10.77 7.49
CA GLN A 55 17.67 -9.93 7.33
C GLN A 55 17.42 -8.57 6.69
N ILE A 56 16.30 -8.41 5.97
CA ILE A 56 15.91 -7.16 5.32
C ILE A 56 14.43 -6.89 5.53
N GLY A 57 14.07 -5.63 5.75
CA GLY A 57 12.72 -5.14 5.98
C GLY A 57 12.69 -3.61 5.98
N GLU A 58 11.54 -3.03 6.30
CA GLU A 58 11.40 -1.57 6.40
C GLU A 58 12.08 -1.05 7.68
N ASP A 59 13.09 -0.19 7.54
CA ASP A 59 13.82 0.45 8.65
C ASP A 59 13.87 1.97 8.44
N PRO A 60 12.78 2.70 8.80
CA PRO A 60 12.72 4.15 8.62
C PRO A 60 13.60 4.87 9.64
N ASN A 61 14.32 5.90 9.19
CA ASN A 61 15.23 6.70 10.03
C ASN A 61 14.51 7.56 11.09
N ASP A 62 13.24 7.88 10.87
CA ASP A 62 12.41 8.71 11.73
C ASP A 62 11.24 7.92 12.33
N ILE A 63 10.43 8.56 13.18
CA ILE A 63 9.17 7.99 13.64
C ILE A 63 8.32 7.62 12.41
N PRO A 64 7.92 6.34 12.26
CA PRO A 64 7.20 5.91 11.08
C PRO A 64 5.90 6.67 10.88
N ASN A 65 5.62 7.05 9.64
CA ASN A 65 4.30 7.57 9.27
C ASN A 65 3.31 6.46 8.92
N ASN A 66 3.83 5.29 8.54
CA ASN A 66 3.10 4.09 8.14
C ASN A 66 2.74 3.23 9.36
N LEU A 67 1.61 2.53 9.27
CA LEU A 67 1.06 1.74 10.37
C LEU A 67 1.96 0.58 10.80
N MET A 68 2.44 -0.21 9.84
CA MET A 68 3.16 -1.46 10.14
C MET A 68 4.52 -1.24 10.85
N PRO A 69 5.40 -0.31 10.43
CA PRO A 69 6.62 -0.05 11.19
C PRO A 69 6.37 0.62 12.54
N TYR A 70 5.26 1.36 12.68
CA TYR A 70 4.88 1.92 13.97
C TYR A 70 4.52 0.79 14.96
N ILE A 71 3.68 -0.16 14.52
CA ILE A 71 3.32 -1.35 15.30
C ILE A 71 4.58 -2.12 15.71
N SER A 72 5.50 -2.36 14.77
CA SER A 72 6.73 -3.10 15.08
C SER A 72 7.63 -2.36 16.08
N GLN A 73 7.73 -1.03 16.00
CA GLN A 73 8.47 -0.22 16.97
C GLN A 73 7.85 -0.23 18.37
N VAL A 74 6.52 -0.27 18.48
CA VAL A 74 5.83 -0.46 19.77
C VAL A 74 6.12 -1.85 20.32
N ALA A 75 6.05 -2.89 19.48
CA ALA A 75 6.28 -4.27 19.88
C ALA A 75 7.70 -4.51 20.44
N VAL A 76 8.71 -3.83 19.90
CA VAL A 76 10.10 -3.89 20.40
C VAL A 76 10.39 -2.87 21.51
N GLY A 77 9.38 -2.12 21.97
CA GLY A 77 9.51 -1.15 23.06
C GLY A 77 10.23 0.15 22.72
N LYS A 78 10.47 0.44 21.43
CA LYS A 78 11.03 1.75 20.99
C LYS A 78 10.00 2.88 21.15
N LEU A 79 8.71 2.56 20.97
CA LEU A 79 7.59 3.47 21.18
C LEU A 79 6.68 2.92 22.26
N SER A 80 6.07 3.80 23.06
CA SER A 80 5.24 3.37 24.20
C SER A 80 3.87 2.84 23.79
N GLN A 81 3.29 3.38 22.71
CA GLN A 81 1.96 3.01 22.22
C GLN A 81 1.74 3.48 20.78
N LEU A 82 0.80 2.85 20.08
CA LEU A 82 0.30 3.25 18.77
C LEU A 82 -0.80 4.32 18.88
N ASN A 83 -0.82 5.28 17.96
CA ASN A 83 -1.95 6.18 17.77
C ASN A 83 -2.83 5.67 16.62
N ILE A 84 -4.08 5.31 16.90
CA ILE A 84 -5.07 4.94 15.90
C ILE A 84 -5.89 6.18 15.56
N PHE A 85 -5.75 6.67 14.32
CA PHE A 85 -6.43 7.89 13.87
C PHE A 85 -7.86 7.58 13.41
N GLY A 86 -8.84 8.00 14.21
CA GLY A 86 -10.27 7.79 14.00
C GLY A 86 -10.78 6.41 14.43
N ASN A 87 -11.98 6.41 15.00
CA ASN A 87 -12.69 5.22 15.49
C ASN A 87 -14.21 5.26 15.20
N ASP A 88 -14.61 6.13 14.27
CA ASP A 88 -15.99 6.43 13.92
C ASP A 88 -16.23 6.36 12.39
N TYR A 89 -15.34 5.67 11.66
CA TYR A 89 -15.55 5.37 10.25
C TYR A 89 -16.71 4.37 10.09
N ALA A 90 -17.36 4.39 8.92
CA ALA A 90 -18.40 3.42 8.57
C ALA A 90 -17.79 2.06 8.17
N THR A 91 -17.06 1.42 9.09
CA THR A 91 -16.34 0.15 8.95
C THR A 91 -16.72 -0.79 10.10
N ILE A 92 -16.25 -2.03 10.07
CA ILE A 92 -16.67 -3.08 11.01
C ILE A 92 -16.40 -2.75 12.48
N ASP A 93 -15.35 -1.99 12.75
CA ASP A 93 -14.87 -1.63 14.10
C ASP A 93 -14.62 -0.13 14.28
N GLY A 94 -15.07 0.68 13.32
CA GLY A 94 -14.89 2.12 13.34
C GLY A 94 -13.52 2.61 12.89
N THR A 95 -12.54 1.74 12.64
CA THR A 95 -11.19 2.15 12.21
C THR A 95 -10.99 2.08 10.70
N GLY A 96 -9.95 2.73 10.20
CA GLY A 96 -9.65 2.75 8.77
C GLY A 96 -9.41 1.35 8.20
N VAL A 97 -10.01 1.04 7.04
CA VAL A 97 -9.82 -0.23 6.33
C VAL A 97 -8.88 -0.03 5.14
N ARG A 98 -7.90 -0.90 4.98
CA ARG A 98 -6.87 -0.85 3.93
C ARG A 98 -6.63 -2.26 3.38
N ASP A 99 -6.20 -2.36 2.13
CA ASP A 99 -5.72 -3.61 1.54
C ASP A 99 -4.21 -3.69 1.78
N PHE A 100 -3.78 -4.67 2.58
CA PHE A 100 -2.38 -4.91 2.93
C PHE A 100 -1.82 -6.05 2.10
N ILE A 101 -0.76 -5.77 1.34
CA ILE A 101 -0.07 -6.75 0.47
C ILE A 101 1.31 -7.04 1.03
N HIS A 102 1.73 -8.31 1.01
CA HIS A 102 3.08 -8.67 1.44
C HIS A 102 4.14 -8.09 0.47
N VAL A 103 5.19 -7.48 1.00
CA VAL A 103 6.22 -6.78 0.20
C VAL A 103 6.91 -7.70 -0.82
N THR A 104 7.07 -8.98 -0.50
CA THR A 104 7.62 -9.97 -1.44
C THR A 104 6.68 -10.23 -2.63
N ASP A 105 5.36 -10.28 -2.41
CA ASP A 105 4.39 -10.46 -3.49
C ASP A 105 4.37 -9.22 -4.38
N LEU A 106 4.48 -8.04 -3.78
CA LEU A 106 4.63 -6.78 -4.51
C LEU A 106 5.88 -6.79 -5.40
N ALA A 107 7.02 -7.25 -4.87
CA ALA A 107 8.26 -7.38 -5.62
C ALA A 107 8.13 -8.40 -6.78
N GLN A 108 7.47 -9.54 -6.54
CA GLN A 108 7.16 -10.51 -7.60
C GLN A 108 6.25 -9.92 -8.67
N GLY A 109 5.32 -9.04 -8.31
CA GLY A 109 4.48 -8.30 -9.25
C GLY A 109 5.29 -7.48 -10.27
N HIS A 110 6.45 -6.95 -9.89
CA HIS A 110 7.35 -6.26 -10.82
C HIS A 110 8.00 -7.22 -11.82
N VAL A 111 8.47 -8.37 -11.34
CA VAL A 111 9.04 -9.42 -12.19
C VAL A 111 8.00 -9.92 -13.19
N ALA A 112 6.76 -10.13 -12.72
CA ALA A 112 5.65 -10.53 -13.59
C ALA A 112 5.33 -9.46 -14.65
N ALA A 113 5.34 -8.18 -14.28
CA ALA A 113 5.12 -7.08 -15.23
C ALA A 113 6.22 -7.01 -16.30
N LEU A 114 7.50 -7.17 -15.92
CA LEU A 114 8.60 -7.22 -16.87
C LEU A 114 8.49 -8.43 -17.81
N ASN A 115 8.25 -9.61 -17.26
CA ASN A 115 8.04 -10.82 -18.07
C ASN A 115 6.86 -10.67 -19.04
N TYR A 116 5.82 -9.91 -18.68
CA TYR A 116 4.70 -9.61 -19.57
C TYR A 116 5.11 -8.68 -20.71
N LEU A 117 5.92 -7.65 -20.42
CA LEU A 117 6.47 -6.73 -21.43
C LEU A 117 7.42 -7.43 -22.42
N GLU A 118 8.12 -8.49 -22.00
CA GLU A 118 9.03 -9.24 -22.87
C GLU A 118 8.32 -10.19 -23.85
N GLN A 119 7.00 -10.39 -23.72
CA GLN A 119 6.26 -11.28 -24.62
C GLN A 119 6.20 -10.68 -26.03
N PRO A 120 6.52 -11.46 -27.08
CA PRO A 120 6.53 -10.95 -28.45
C PRO A 120 5.15 -10.47 -28.91
N ASN A 121 5.12 -9.38 -29.69
CA ASN A 121 3.92 -8.71 -30.21
C ASN A 121 2.99 -8.07 -29.17
N SER A 122 3.51 -7.72 -27.99
CA SER A 122 2.79 -6.88 -27.04
C SER A 122 2.74 -5.43 -27.55
N ALA A 123 1.76 -5.10 -28.40
CA ALA A 123 1.37 -3.72 -28.67
C ALA A 123 0.46 -3.23 -27.53
N LEU A 124 1.05 -3.10 -26.34
CA LEU A 124 0.33 -2.86 -25.09
C LEU A 124 -0.03 -1.39 -24.91
N GLY A 125 0.86 -0.48 -25.31
CA GLY A 125 0.72 0.94 -25.02
C GLY A 125 0.84 1.20 -23.52
N PHE A 126 -0.22 1.71 -22.90
CA PHE A 126 -0.27 1.98 -21.46
C PHE A 126 -1.24 1.04 -20.73
N LEU A 127 -0.74 0.29 -19.75
CA LEU A 127 -1.53 -0.62 -18.91
C LEU A 127 -1.35 -0.30 -17.42
N PRO A 128 -2.36 0.26 -16.74
CA PRO A 128 -2.36 0.33 -15.28
C PRO A 128 -2.77 -1.02 -14.68
N ILE A 129 -2.11 -1.44 -13.60
CA ILE A 129 -2.45 -2.66 -12.84
C ILE A 129 -2.41 -2.36 -11.34
N ASN A 130 -3.46 -2.72 -10.62
CA ASN A 130 -3.49 -2.69 -9.18
C ASN A 130 -2.71 -3.88 -8.59
N LEU A 131 -1.81 -3.60 -7.64
CA LEU A 131 -1.15 -4.64 -6.84
C LEU A 131 -1.64 -4.56 -5.39
N GLY A 132 -2.62 -5.41 -5.10
CA GLY A 132 -3.25 -5.59 -3.79
C GLY A 132 -3.79 -7.02 -3.66
N THR A 133 -4.38 -7.34 -2.52
CA THR A 133 -4.95 -8.67 -2.24
C THR A 133 -6.44 -8.74 -2.58
N GLY A 134 -7.10 -7.59 -2.76
CA GLY A 134 -8.55 -7.48 -2.88
C GLY A 134 -9.29 -7.58 -1.54
N THR A 135 -8.58 -7.80 -0.43
CA THR A 135 -9.14 -7.97 0.91
C THR A 135 -8.84 -6.73 1.75
N GLY A 136 -9.89 -6.11 2.30
CA GLY A 136 -9.75 -5.02 3.24
C GLY A 136 -9.58 -5.53 4.66
N THR A 137 -8.62 -4.97 5.39
CA THR A 137 -8.37 -5.23 6.82
C THR A 137 -8.37 -3.89 7.57
N SER A 138 -9.04 -3.85 8.71
CA SER A 138 -9.06 -2.68 9.57
C SER A 138 -7.74 -2.47 10.32
N VAL A 139 -7.55 -1.30 10.93
CA VAL A 139 -6.38 -1.04 11.79
C VAL A 139 -6.37 -1.99 12.99
N LEU A 140 -7.52 -2.21 13.65
CA LEU A 140 -7.60 -3.08 14.83
C LEU A 140 -7.43 -4.56 14.48
N GLU A 141 -7.95 -5.01 13.33
CA GLU A 141 -7.70 -6.37 12.82
C GLU A 141 -6.19 -6.59 12.63
N LEU A 142 -5.49 -5.63 12.02
CA LEU A 142 -4.03 -5.72 11.82
C LEU A 142 -3.27 -5.74 13.17
N VAL A 143 -3.62 -4.86 14.10
CA VAL A 143 -2.99 -4.80 15.43
C VAL A 143 -3.21 -6.10 16.20
N THR A 144 -4.42 -6.66 16.14
CA THR A 144 -4.76 -7.94 16.78
C THR A 144 -3.95 -9.08 16.18
N ALA A 145 -3.94 -9.22 14.86
CA ALA A 145 -3.17 -10.24 14.16
C ALA A 145 -1.67 -10.14 14.47
N PHE A 146 -1.11 -8.91 14.51
CA PHE A 146 0.28 -8.71 14.87
C PHE A 146 0.57 -9.14 16.32
N SER A 147 -0.31 -8.78 17.26
CA SER A 147 -0.16 -9.13 18.67
C SER A 147 -0.21 -10.64 18.89
N GLU A 148 -1.11 -11.34 18.20
CA GLU A 148 -1.26 -12.80 18.27
C GLU A 148 -0.03 -13.52 17.70
N VAL A 149 0.45 -13.11 16.52
CA VAL A 149 1.58 -13.75 15.85
C VAL A 149 2.91 -13.48 16.57
N SER A 150 3.10 -12.26 17.09
CA SER A 150 4.34 -11.88 17.79
C SER A 150 4.38 -12.28 19.26
N GLY A 151 3.23 -12.57 19.87
CA GLY A 151 3.09 -12.74 21.32
C GLY A 151 3.33 -11.46 22.13
N GLN A 152 3.48 -10.31 21.47
CA GLN A 152 3.70 -9.02 22.11
C GLN A 152 2.39 -8.25 22.23
N LYS A 153 2.17 -7.59 23.38
CA LYS A 153 1.06 -6.63 23.51
C LYS A 153 1.40 -5.36 22.76
N ILE A 154 0.41 -4.83 22.04
CA ILE A 154 0.53 -3.55 21.31
C ILE A 154 -0.40 -2.54 21.98
N PRO A 155 0.07 -1.74 22.96
CA PRO A 155 -0.71 -0.65 23.52
C PRO A 155 -1.09 0.35 22.43
N TYR A 156 -2.31 0.85 22.46
CA TYR A 156 -2.76 1.88 21.54
C TYR A 156 -3.74 2.84 22.20
N GLN A 157 -3.86 4.03 21.62
CA GLN A 157 -4.89 5.01 21.94
C GLN A 157 -5.55 5.52 20.67
N PHE A 158 -6.81 5.96 20.77
CA PHE A 158 -7.48 6.64 19.67
C PHE A 158 -7.09 8.12 19.64
N ALA A 159 -6.92 8.64 18.43
CA ALA A 159 -6.66 10.04 18.12
C ALA A 159 -7.63 10.53 17.05
N ASP A 160 -7.67 11.85 16.83
CA ASP A 160 -8.49 12.46 15.77
C ASP A 160 -8.13 11.88 14.39
N ARG A 161 -9.08 11.92 13.45
CA ARG A 161 -8.84 11.48 12.07
C ARG A 161 -7.69 12.27 11.45
N ARG A 162 -6.81 11.58 10.73
CA ARG A 162 -5.72 12.21 9.98
C ARG A 162 -6.28 12.84 8.70
N ALA A 163 -5.85 14.05 8.39
CA ALA A 163 -6.26 14.72 7.16
C ALA A 163 -5.82 13.88 5.94
N GLY A 164 -6.80 13.49 5.11
CA GLY A 164 -6.57 12.67 3.92
C GLY A 164 -6.94 11.18 4.07
N ASP A 165 -7.29 10.71 5.27
CA ASP A 165 -7.86 9.37 5.53
C ASP A 165 -9.39 9.31 5.49
#